data_AF-A0A956KCY7-F1
#
_entry.id   AF-A0A956KCY7-F1
#
_cell.length_a   1.000
_cell.length_b   1.000
_cell.length_c   1.000
_cell.angle_alpha   90.00
_cell.angle_beta   90.00
_cell.angle_gamma   90.00
#
_symmetry.space_group_name_H-M   'P 1'
#
loop_
_entity.id
_entity.type
_entity.pdbx_description
1 polymer ?
#
loop_
_entity_poly.entity_id
_entity_poly.type
_entity_poly.pdbx_seq_one_letter_code
_entity_poly.pdbx_strand_id
1 'polypeptide(L)'
;MLARGRFVLLTALMILSFGSCIAPTSSTVSGELTVKSDEFGEWRYAPTRCYSGEPGGFFGVDLIEGPEGSDRIVRVVEDPIDGAALRINVPGEELSLVVEQDGCRDWDVQLDRTNTRVNYVWNMDGHVEVSCAGEGVTIDASLAFVGCH
;
A
#
# COMPACT_ATOMS: atom_id res chain seq x y z
N MET A 1 18.76 -76.14 -8.67
CA MET A 1 19.90 -75.30 -8.26
C MET A 1 19.87 -74.00 -9.07
N LEU A 2 19.88 -72.85 -8.36
CA LEU A 2 20.24 -71.48 -8.78
C LEU A 2 19.35 -70.82 -9.86
N ALA A 3 18.32 -70.02 -9.56
CA ALA A 3 18.30 -68.69 -8.92
C ALA A 3 19.20 -67.64 -9.60
N ARG A 4 18.59 -66.59 -10.19
CA ARG A 4 19.04 -65.17 -10.08
C ARG A 4 18.15 -64.24 -10.89
N GLY A 5 17.28 -63.54 -10.17
CA GLY A 5 16.61 -62.34 -10.65
C GLY A 5 17.59 -61.17 -10.80
N ARG A 6 17.27 -60.22 -11.66
CA ARG A 6 17.89 -58.90 -11.70
C ARG A 6 16.77 -57.87 -11.68
N PHE A 7 16.48 -57.40 -10.47
CA PHE A 7 15.76 -56.16 -10.21
C PHE A 7 16.60 -55.02 -10.80
N VAL A 8 16.08 -54.33 -11.81
CA VAL A 8 16.64 -53.06 -12.26
C VAL A 8 15.94 -51.96 -11.46
N LEU A 9 16.70 -51.34 -10.57
CA LEU A 9 16.29 -50.24 -9.71
C LEU A 9 15.97 -49.01 -10.59
N LEU A 10 14.70 -48.60 -10.63
CA LEU A 10 14.28 -47.29 -11.16
C LEU A 10 14.43 -46.25 -10.05
N THR A 11 15.50 -45.46 -10.09
CA THR A 11 15.69 -44.34 -9.16
C THR A 11 15.18 -43.06 -9.83
N ALA A 12 13.92 -42.72 -9.58
CA ALA A 12 13.34 -41.44 -9.97
C ALA A 12 13.80 -40.34 -9.01
N LEU A 13 14.72 -39.49 -9.46
CA LEU A 13 15.21 -38.33 -8.71
C LEU A 13 14.25 -37.14 -8.96
N MET A 14 13.18 -37.02 -8.15
CA MET A 14 12.39 -35.79 -8.09
C MET A 14 13.19 -34.72 -7.35
N ILE A 15 13.69 -33.74 -8.09
CA ILE A 15 14.28 -32.53 -7.54
C ILE A 15 13.11 -31.61 -7.14
N LEU A 16 12.72 -31.64 -5.86
CA LEU A 16 11.89 -30.59 -5.27
C LEU A 16 12.73 -29.32 -5.17
N SER A 17 12.64 -28.46 -6.17
CA SER A 17 13.07 -27.07 -6.06
C SER A 17 12.12 -26.33 -5.13
N PHE A 18 12.46 -26.27 -3.83
CA PHE A 18 11.88 -25.32 -2.90
C PHE A 18 12.34 -23.92 -3.32
N GLY A 19 11.53 -23.26 -4.16
CA GLY A 19 11.62 -21.83 -4.38
C GLY A 19 11.35 -21.14 -3.05
N SER A 20 12.40 -20.69 -2.39
CA SER A 20 12.32 -19.92 -1.15
C SER A 20 11.73 -18.55 -1.49
N CYS A 21 10.42 -18.40 -1.34
CA CYS A 21 9.75 -17.09 -1.36
C CYS A 21 10.18 -16.33 -0.10
N ILE A 22 11.32 -15.66 -0.16
CA ILE A 22 11.73 -14.69 0.86
C ILE A 22 10.82 -13.47 0.65
N ALA A 23 9.80 -13.32 1.49
CA ALA A 23 9.01 -12.11 1.52
C ALA A 23 9.94 -10.92 1.85
N PRO A 24 9.88 -9.80 1.12
CA PRO A 24 10.70 -8.62 1.42
C PRO A 24 10.36 -8.13 2.83
N THR A 25 11.37 -8.02 3.69
CA THR A 25 11.23 -7.52 5.07
C THR A 25 11.23 -5.99 5.15
N SER A 26 11.24 -5.29 4.00
CA SER A 26 11.32 -3.84 3.90
C SER A 26 10.09 -3.29 3.22
N SER A 27 9.46 -2.28 3.83
CA SER A 27 8.39 -1.51 3.21
C SER A 27 8.92 -0.72 2.01
N THR A 28 8.15 -0.70 0.94
CA THR A 28 8.44 0.08 -0.26
C THR A 28 7.22 0.94 -0.58
N VAL A 29 7.46 2.20 -0.91
CA VAL A 29 6.43 3.11 -1.43
C VAL A 29 7.02 3.86 -2.61
N SER A 30 6.17 4.16 -3.59
CA SER A 30 6.55 4.88 -4.81
C SER A 30 5.37 5.64 -5.38
N GLY A 31 5.67 6.55 -6.30
CA GLY A 31 4.68 7.39 -6.97
C GLY A 31 4.61 8.80 -6.39
N GLU A 32 3.61 9.55 -6.82
CA GLU A 32 3.37 10.93 -6.39
C GLU A 32 1.89 11.25 -6.28
N LEU A 33 1.59 12.25 -5.45
CA LEU A 33 0.30 12.89 -5.35
C LEU A 33 0.49 14.39 -5.57
N THR A 34 -0.35 14.99 -6.40
CA THR A 34 -0.40 16.43 -6.64
C THR A 34 -1.78 16.95 -6.23
N VAL A 35 -1.81 18.02 -5.46
CA VAL A 35 -3.03 18.77 -5.16
C VAL A 35 -2.87 20.19 -5.66
N LYS A 36 -3.90 20.72 -6.31
CA LYS A 36 -4.04 22.15 -6.57
C LYS A 36 -5.32 22.62 -5.94
N SER A 37 -5.21 23.58 -5.05
CA SER A 37 -6.31 24.22 -4.36
C SER A 37 -6.29 25.72 -4.62
N ASP A 38 -7.45 26.30 -4.88
CA ASP A 38 -7.61 27.75 -4.97
C ASP A 38 -7.32 28.46 -3.63
N GLU A 39 -7.54 27.76 -2.51
CA GLU A 39 -7.34 28.29 -1.15
C GLU A 39 -5.91 28.09 -0.64
N PHE A 40 -5.36 26.89 -0.82
CA PHE A 40 -4.08 26.49 -0.22
C PHE A 40 -2.91 26.42 -1.22
N GLY A 41 -3.16 26.71 -2.50
CA GLY A 41 -2.15 26.65 -3.57
C GLY A 41 -1.90 25.24 -4.09
N GLU A 42 -0.77 25.05 -4.77
CA GLU A 42 -0.34 23.76 -5.31
C GLU A 42 0.76 23.14 -4.46
N TRP A 43 0.61 21.85 -4.13
CA TRP A 43 1.67 21.06 -3.51
C TRP A 43 1.68 19.63 -4.03
N ARG A 44 2.79 18.95 -3.74
CA ARG A 44 3.02 17.57 -4.14
C ARG A 44 3.56 16.78 -2.97
N TYR A 45 3.21 15.50 -2.92
CA TYR A 45 3.80 14.52 -2.02
C TYR A 45 4.40 13.36 -2.81
N ALA A 46 5.64 13.01 -2.48
CA ALA A 46 6.31 11.81 -2.94
C ALA A 46 6.70 10.97 -1.72
N PRO A 47 5.78 10.16 -1.18
CA PRO A 47 6.02 9.39 0.04
C PRO A 47 7.22 8.45 -0.12
N THR A 48 7.99 8.30 0.96
CA THR A 48 9.17 7.42 1.00
C THR A 48 9.07 6.37 2.11
N ARG A 49 8.03 6.45 2.95
CA ARG A 49 7.72 5.49 4.00
C ARG A 49 6.22 5.22 4.04
N CYS A 50 5.86 4.08 4.57
CA CYS A 50 4.47 3.76 4.88
C CYS A 50 4.36 2.97 6.18
N TYR A 51 3.22 3.12 6.86
CA TYR A 51 2.90 2.39 8.09
C TYR A 51 1.49 1.83 8.01
N SER A 52 1.28 0.63 8.53
CA SER A 52 -0.06 0.05 8.66
C SER A 52 -0.91 0.87 9.63
N GLY A 53 -2.19 0.98 9.34
CA GLY A 53 -3.17 1.67 10.18
C GLY A 53 -3.60 0.90 11.43
N GLU A 54 -3.25 -0.38 11.56
CA GLU A 54 -3.70 -1.23 12.67
C GLU A 54 -3.33 -0.67 14.06
N PRO A 55 -2.11 -0.17 14.32
CA PRO A 55 -1.78 0.48 15.60
C PRO A 55 -2.64 1.73 15.88
N GLY A 56 -3.11 2.40 14.82
CA GLY A 56 -4.03 3.53 14.89
C GLY A 56 -5.52 3.14 14.91
N GLY A 57 -5.85 1.85 14.85
CA GLY A 57 -7.21 1.35 14.92
C GLY A 57 -8.04 1.51 13.65
N PHE A 58 -7.42 1.62 12.46
CA PHE A 58 -8.13 1.70 11.18
C PHE A 58 -7.57 0.70 10.17
N PHE A 59 -8.40 0.31 9.19
CA PHE A 59 -7.95 -0.52 8.07
C PHE A 59 -7.42 0.40 6.97
N GLY A 60 -6.10 0.40 6.76
CA GLY A 60 -5.47 1.34 5.84
C GLY A 60 -3.97 1.46 6.04
N VAL A 61 -3.40 2.49 5.42
CA VAL A 61 -1.98 2.86 5.55
C VAL A 61 -1.81 4.37 5.66
N ASP A 62 -0.78 4.79 6.38
CA ASP A 62 -0.25 6.16 6.30
C ASP A 62 0.98 6.17 5.39
N LEU A 63 0.94 6.96 4.32
CA LEU A 63 2.06 7.21 3.41
C LEU A 63 2.70 8.54 3.78
N ILE A 64 4.00 8.53 4.08
CA ILE A 64 4.68 9.68 4.68
C ILE A 64 5.86 10.11 3.81
N GLU A 65 5.95 11.41 3.55
CA GLU A 65 7.11 12.05 2.97
C GLU A 65 7.95 12.75 4.05
N GLY A 66 9.26 12.59 4.02
CA GLY A 66 10.17 13.24 4.97
C GLY A 66 10.49 12.39 6.22
N PRO A 67 11.06 13.00 7.28
CA PRO A 67 11.51 12.30 8.49
C PRO A 67 10.36 11.94 9.45
N GLU A 68 10.66 11.19 10.51
CA GLU A 68 9.70 10.92 11.59
C GLU A 68 9.14 12.22 12.18
N GLY A 69 7.82 12.26 12.42
CA GLY A 69 7.11 13.47 12.84
C GLY A 69 6.76 14.45 11.71
N SER A 70 7.01 14.10 10.44
CA SER A 70 6.56 14.89 9.29
C SER A 70 5.02 15.04 9.27
N ASP A 71 4.55 16.23 8.91
CA ASP A 71 3.14 16.56 8.67
C ASP A 71 2.69 16.21 7.24
N ARG A 72 3.62 15.82 6.36
CA ARG A 72 3.36 15.44 4.95
C ARG A 72 2.88 14.00 4.85
N ILE A 73 1.62 13.79 5.21
CA ILE A 73 0.98 12.47 5.30
C ILE A 73 -0.20 12.38 4.33
N VAL A 74 -0.29 11.24 3.64
CA VAL A 74 -1.48 10.79 2.91
C VAL A 74 -1.96 9.50 3.57
N ARG A 75 -3.12 9.54 4.22
CA ARG A 75 -3.78 8.35 4.76
C ARG A 75 -4.69 7.76 3.71
N VAL A 76 -4.53 6.47 3.44
CA VAL A 76 -5.45 5.66 2.64
C VAL A 76 -6.21 4.77 3.61
N VAL A 77 -7.54 4.84 3.62
CA VAL A 77 -8.38 4.09 4.55
C VAL A 77 -9.50 3.39 3.78
N GLU A 78 -9.87 2.18 4.19
CA GLU A 78 -11.13 1.53 3.80
C GLU A 78 -12.04 1.50 5.03
N ASP A 79 -13.16 2.22 4.97
CA ASP A 79 -14.22 2.10 5.95
C ASP A 79 -15.23 1.02 5.49
N PRO A 80 -15.67 0.10 6.37
CA PRO A 80 -16.61 -0.95 5.98
C PRO A 80 -18.02 -0.45 5.60
N ILE A 81 -18.35 0.80 5.94
CA ILE A 81 -19.63 1.45 5.64
C ILE A 81 -19.46 2.40 4.44
N ASP A 82 -18.47 3.28 4.51
CA ASP A 82 -18.30 4.38 3.55
C ASP A 82 -17.37 4.03 2.37
N GLY A 83 -16.60 2.95 2.48
CA GLY A 83 -15.63 2.50 1.48
C GLY A 83 -14.28 3.21 1.57
N ALA A 84 -13.52 3.17 0.49
CA ALA A 84 -12.20 3.80 0.41
C ALA A 84 -12.27 5.34 0.51
N ALA A 85 -11.29 5.93 1.20
CA ALA A 85 -11.07 7.37 1.22
C ALA A 85 -9.58 7.72 1.36
N LEU A 86 -9.21 8.91 0.89
CA LEU A 86 -7.91 9.53 1.13
C LEU A 86 -8.07 10.69 2.12
N ARG A 87 -7.18 10.78 3.11
CA ARG A 87 -6.98 12.00 3.90
C ARG A 87 -5.60 12.56 3.64
N ILE A 88 -5.55 13.75 3.06
CA ILE A 88 -4.32 14.39 2.60
C ILE A 88 -4.08 15.61 3.49
N ASN A 89 -3.00 15.61 4.27
CA ASN A 89 -2.65 16.78 5.07
C ASN A 89 -2.33 17.98 4.19
N VAL A 90 -2.78 19.16 4.59
CA VAL A 90 -2.43 20.41 3.91
C VAL A 90 -1.12 20.96 4.52
N PRO A 91 -0.07 21.22 3.72
CA PRO A 91 1.21 21.66 4.25
C PRO A 91 1.11 22.94 5.09
N GLY A 92 1.64 22.92 6.31
CA GLY A 92 1.66 24.08 7.20
C GLY A 92 0.35 24.38 7.91
N GLU A 93 -0.69 23.56 7.72
CA GLU A 93 -2.00 23.72 8.32
C GLU A 93 -2.34 22.52 9.22
N GLU A 94 -3.11 22.77 10.29
CA GLU A 94 -3.62 21.71 11.17
C GLU A 94 -4.94 21.11 10.62
N LEU A 95 -4.97 20.79 9.32
CA LEU A 95 -6.15 20.24 8.63
C LEU A 95 -5.77 19.27 7.51
N SER A 96 -6.75 18.47 7.09
CA SER A 96 -6.61 17.53 5.97
C SER A 96 -7.78 17.65 5.01
N LEU A 97 -7.50 17.49 3.72
CA LEU A 97 -8.53 17.25 2.71
C LEU A 97 -9.00 15.80 2.79
N VAL A 98 -10.30 15.58 2.74
CA VAL A 98 -10.89 14.25 2.61
C VAL A 98 -11.36 14.09 1.17
N VAL A 99 -10.91 13.02 0.53
CA VAL A 99 -11.25 12.67 -0.85
C VAL A 99 -11.93 11.31 -0.82
N GLU A 100 -13.11 11.26 -1.38
CA GLU A 100 -13.91 10.05 -1.55
C GLU A 100 -14.18 9.87 -3.05
N GLN A 101 -14.81 8.77 -3.43
CA GLN A 101 -15.06 8.45 -4.84
C GLN A 101 -15.90 9.52 -5.57
N ASP A 102 -16.78 10.21 -4.85
CA ASP A 102 -17.68 11.19 -5.41
C ASP A 102 -16.92 12.40 -6.00
N GLY A 103 -17.18 12.69 -7.28
CA GLY A 103 -16.51 13.78 -8.00
C GLY A 103 -15.15 13.40 -8.62
N CYS A 104 -14.77 12.13 -8.55
CA CYS A 104 -13.56 11.63 -9.20
C CYS A 104 -13.85 11.04 -10.59
N ARG A 105 -13.00 11.37 -11.55
CA ARG A 105 -13.02 10.78 -12.90
C ARG A 105 -12.44 9.38 -12.87
N ASP A 106 -11.32 9.22 -12.17
CA ASP A 106 -10.68 7.93 -11.91
C ASP A 106 -10.67 7.70 -10.40
N TRP A 107 -11.11 6.51 -9.98
CA TRP A 107 -11.09 6.07 -8.59
C TRP A 107 -10.76 4.59 -8.52
N ASP A 108 -9.48 4.28 -8.38
CA ASP A 108 -8.96 2.94 -8.15
C ASP A 108 -8.08 2.97 -6.90
N VAL A 109 -8.67 2.56 -5.77
CA VAL A 109 -8.01 2.47 -4.48
C VAL A 109 -8.11 1.04 -4.01
N GLN A 110 -6.97 0.40 -3.76
CA GLN A 110 -6.91 -0.97 -3.30
C GLN A 110 -6.04 -1.08 -2.05
N LEU A 111 -6.58 -1.73 -1.03
CA LEU A 111 -5.91 -2.03 0.23
C LEU A 111 -5.99 -3.54 0.49
N ASP A 112 -4.83 -4.20 0.44
CA ASP A 112 -4.70 -5.63 0.66
C ASP A 112 -3.98 -5.90 1.98
N ARG A 113 -4.73 -6.45 2.94
CA ARG A 113 -4.12 -7.07 4.11
C ARG A 113 -3.53 -8.42 3.71
N THR A 114 -2.21 -8.51 3.72
CA THR A 114 -1.51 -9.77 3.45
C THR A 114 -1.72 -10.79 4.59
N ASN A 115 -1.29 -12.03 4.37
CA ASN A 115 -1.32 -13.07 5.41
C ASN A 115 -0.06 -13.06 6.32
N THR A 116 0.69 -11.97 6.34
CA THR A 116 1.93 -11.82 7.09
C THR A 116 1.78 -10.74 8.16
N ARG A 117 2.41 -10.97 9.32
CA ARG A 117 2.56 -9.96 10.38
C ARG A 117 4.03 -9.65 10.59
N VAL A 118 4.35 -8.38 10.80
CA VAL A 118 5.68 -7.91 11.21
C VAL A 118 5.49 -7.17 12.53
N ASN A 119 6.25 -7.55 13.56
CA ASN A 119 6.13 -6.95 14.89
C ASN A 119 4.67 -6.93 15.42
N TYR A 120 3.90 -7.98 15.15
CA TYR A 120 2.49 -8.12 15.51
C TYR A 120 1.52 -7.18 14.78
N VAL A 121 1.97 -6.45 13.75
CA VAL A 121 1.14 -5.61 12.89
C VAL A 121 0.92 -6.31 11.55
N TRP A 122 -0.31 -6.29 11.03
CA TRP A 122 -0.64 -6.81 9.73
C TRP A 122 0.05 -6.01 8.64
N ASN A 123 0.73 -6.74 7.77
CA ASN A 123 1.41 -6.17 6.63
C ASN A 123 0.40 -5.85 5.52
N MET A 124 0.46 -4.62 5.02
CA MET A 124 -0.46 -4.06 4.03
C MET A 124 0.27 -3.78 2.71
N ASP A 125 -0.37 -4.15 1.61
CA ASP A 125 0.03 -3.84 0.23
C ASP A 125 -1.13 -3.10 -0.46
N GLY A 126 -0.86 -2.39 -1.55
CA GLY A 126 -1.92 -1.73 -2.31
C GLY A 126 -1.44 -0.63 -3.24
N HIS A 127 -2.42 0.07 -3.81
CA HIS A 127 -2.21 1.20 -4.70
C HIS A 127 -3.37 2.21 -4.65
N VAL A 128 -3.08 3.41 -5.16
CA VAL A 128 -4.01 4.52 -5.33
C VAL A 128 -3.79 5.11 -6.71
N GLU A 129 -4.79 5.06 -7.57
CA GLU A 129 -4.85 5.73 -8.87
C GLU A 129 -6.15 6.55 -8.90
N VAL A 130 -6.01 7.85 -8.62
CA VAL A 130 -7.13 8.76 -8.38
C VAL A 130 -6.92 10.05 -9.16
N SER A 131 -7.98 10.50 -9.84
CA SER A 131 -8.02 11.80 -10.52
C SER A 131 -9.37 12.46 -10.26
N CYS A 132 -9.38 13.50 -9.44
CA CYS A 132 -10.59 14.19 -8.99
C CYS A 132 -10.53 15.69 -9.29
N ALA A 133 -11.69 16.27 -9.60
CA ALA A 133 -11.85 17.70 -9.77
C ALA A 133 -13.17 18.13 -9.13
N GLY A 134 -13.07 19.00 -8.12
CA GLY A 134 -14.19 19.59 -7.41
C GLY A 134 -14.13 21.12 -7.44
N GLU A 135 -15.01 21.77 -6.67
CA GLU A 135 -15.00 23.22 -6.55
C GLU A 135 -13.69 23.70 -5.92
N GLY A 136 -12.85 24.34 -6.74
CA GLY A 136 -11.57 24.93 -6.31
C GLY A 136 -10.50 23.94 -5.89
N VAL A 137 -10.65 22.64 -6.18
CA VAL A 137 -9.63 21.62 -5.88
C VAL A 137 -9.50 20.60 -7.00
N THR A 138 -8.26 20.27 -7.36
CA THR A 138 -7.92 19.17 -8.26
C THR A 138 -6.87 18.30 -7.61
N ILE A 139 -7.03 16.98 -7.74
CA ILE A 139 -6.20 15.97 -7.09
C ILE A 139 -5.87 14.92 -8.12
N ASP A 140 -4.58 14.66 -8.30
CA ASP A 140 -4.08 13.56 -9.11
C ASP A 140 -3.08 12.75 -8.27
N ALA A 141 -3.34 11.46 -8.09
CA ALA A 141 -2.52 10.57 -7.29
C ALA A 141 -2.27 9.25 -8.02
N SER A 142 -1.01 8.87 -8.09
CA SER A 142 -0.55 7.54 -8.52
C SER A 142 0.47 7.08 -7.50
N LEU A 143 0.04 6.19 -6.59
CA LEU A 143 0.83 5.72 -5.46
C LEU A 143 0.76 4.20 -5.40
N ALA A 144 1.88 3.55 -5.10
CA ALA A 144 1.93 2.12 -4.86
C ALA A 144 2.76 1.85 -3.61
N PHE A 145 2.31 0.88 -2.80
CA PHE A 145 2.99 0.50 -1.57
C PHE A 145 2.94 -1.00 -1.35
N VAL A 146 4.02 -1.52 -0.78
CA VAL A 146 4.20 -2.94 -0.47
C VAL A 146 4.88 -3.03 0.87
N GLY A 147 4.39 -3.90 1.73
CA GLY A 147 5.10 -4.23 2.96
C GLY A 147 4.89 -3.24 4.09
N CYS A 148 3.79 -2.49 4.15
CA CYS A 148 3.56 -1.48 5.20
C CYS A 148 3.15 -2.14 6.53
N HIS A 149 3.89 -1.86 7.60
CA HIS A 149 3.69 -2.45 8.94
C HIS A 149 4.17 -1.51 10.06
#